data_AF-A0A1H7LTU8-F1
#
_entry.id   AF-A0A1H7LTU8-F1
#
_cell.length_a   1.000
_cell.length_b   1.000
_cell.length_c   1.000
_cell.angle_alpha   90.00
_cell.angle_beta   90.00
_cell.angle_gamma   90.00
#
_symmetry.space_group_name_H-M   'P 1'
#
loop_
_entity.id
_entity.type
_entity.pdbx_description
1 polymer ?
#
loop_
_entity_poly.entity_id
_entity_poly.type
_entity_poly.pdbx_seq_one_letter_code
_entity_poly.pdbx_strand_id
1 'polypeptide(L)'
;MYRELAKDSAIEKRIRVAEHYKDWSHESIYRDLVSFERHLAELSSVIVLVLESPGSIAELGLFSVVEEFQGKLLVFIETNHYKSASFIKLGPVDYLEKFHGNSAECHRWMVEVDRQFKFDPKAAQELQPELAEAILKRAKKPAPEHAFRPTSWFDTALLICDLLSLCSALTLREIRGILEQLDHAKTESELKQYLFLLEKVELIAVEPKGDQRFYVGIEDRQFYWFHIREGTVDLSRFRVDQIADYAQNDKKRFRAIQEVRKRHARS
;
A
#
# COMPACT_ATOMS: atom_id res chain seq x y z
N MET A 1 -10.97 -15.89 -5.49
CA MET A 1 -10.82 -14.78 -4.51
C MET A 1 -11.06 -13.42 -5.14
N TYR A 2 -10.26 -12.97 -6.13
CA TYR A 2 -10.43 -11.65 -6.75
C TYR A 2 -11.88 -11.37 -7.18
N ARG A 3 -12.52 -12.32 -7.89
CA ARG A 3 -13.93 -12.18 -8.33
C ARG A 3 -14.93 -12.00 -7.19
N GLU A 4 -14.67 -12.59 -6.04
CA GLU A 4 -15.53 -12.47 -4.86
C GLU A 4 -15.33 -11.12 -4.16
N LEU A 5 -14.07 -10.68 -4.02
CA LEU A 5 -13.75 -9.36 -3.47
C LEU A 5 -14.22 -8.22 -4.39
N ALA A 6 -14.13 -8.41 -5.70
CA ALA A 6 -14.53 -7.45 -6.72
C ALA A 6 -16.06 -7.25 -6.82
N LYS A 7 -16.87 -8.04 -6.12
CA LYS A 7 -18.32 -7.77 -5.98
C LYS A 7 -18.58 -6.46 -5.24
N ASP A 8 -17.66 -6.05 -4.38
CA ASP A 8 -17.68 -4.74 -3.72
C ASP A 8 -16.77 -3.77 -4.50
N SER A 9 -17.39 -2.83 -5.22
CA SER A 9 -16.69 -1.86 -6.05
C SER A 9 -15.81 -0.88 -5.27
N ALA A 10 -16.08 -0.68 -3.97
CA ALA A 10 -15.22 0.13 -3.11
C ALA A 10 -13.93 -0.61 -2.74
N ILE A 11 -13.98 -1.94 -2.70
CA ILE A 11 -12.83 -2.80 -2.39
C ILE A 11 -12.05 -3.13 -3.65
N GLU A 12 -12.72 -3.43 -4.76
CA GLU A 12 -12.09 -3.76 -6.04
C GLU A 12 -11.00 -2.75 -6.42
N LYS A 13 -11.32 -1.45 -6.33
CA LYS A 13 -10.40 -0.35 -6.63
C LYS A 13 -9.16 -0.31 -5.74
N ARG A 14 -9.18 -0.97 -4.59
CA ARG A 14 -8.10 -0.98 -3.58
C ARG A 14 -7.31 -2.28 -3.60
N ILE A 15 -7.71 -3.28 -4.40
CA ILE A 15 -6.96 -4.51 -4.57
C ILE A 15 -5.77 -4.23 -5.48
N ARG A 16 -4.58 -4.43 -4.94
CA ARG A 16 -3.31 -4.41 -5.68
C ARG A 16 -2.70 -5.79 -5.67
N VAL A 17 -2.30 -6.26 -6.84
CA VAL A 17 -1.64 -7.56 -7.04
C VAL A 17 -0.18 -7.27 -7.36
N ALA A 18 0.74 -7.75 -6.52
CA ALA A 18 2.16 -7.39 -6.61
C ALA A 18 2.76 -7.75 -7.98
N GLU A 19 2.35 -8.90 -8.52
CA GLU A 19 2.82 -9.47 -9.78
C GLU A 19 2.41 -8.66 -11.03
N HIS A 20 1.46 -7.74 -10.89
CA HIS A 20 1.06 -6.84 -11.96
C HIS A 20 2.05 -5.68 -12.15
N TYR A 21 2.91 -5.38 -11.18
CA TYR A 21 3.84 -4.26 -11.24
C TYR A 21 5.16 -4.62 -11.94
N LYS A 22 5.11 -5.07 -13.20
CA LYS A 22 6.31 -5.52 -13.95
C LYS A 22 7.35 -4.43 -14.23
N ASP A 23 6.93 -3.19 -14.10
CA ASP A 23 7.65 -1.95 -14.34
C ASP A 23 8.23 -1.35 -13.05
N TRP A 24 8.31 -2.11 -11.95
CA TRP A 24 8.98 -1.72 -10.70
C TRP A 24 10.45 -1.29 -10.92
N SER A 25 11.13 -1.89 -11.89
CA SER A 25 12.53 -1.58 -12.25
C SER A 25 12.65 -0.49 -13.32
N HIS A 26 11.54 0.02 -13.85
CA HIS A 26 11.57 1.06 -14.88
C HIS A 26 12.29 2.30 -14.34
N GLU A 27 13.12 2.93 -15.20
CA GLU A 27 13.96 4.09 -14.83
C GLU A 27 14.94 3.87 -13.65
N SER A 28 15.19 2.61 -13.26
CA SER A 28 16.04 2.28 -12.09
C SER A 28 15.58 2.91 -10.78
N ILE A 29 14.27 3.17 -10.64
CA ILE A 29 13.68 3.75 -9.42
C ILE A 29 13.90 2.80 -8.24
N TYR A 30 13.57 1.51 -8.41
CA TYR A 30 13.97 0.45 -7.48
C TYR A 30 15.12 -0.35 -8.07
N ARG A 31 16.10 -0.70 -7.22
CA ARG A 31 17.29 -1.48 -7.61
C ARG A 31 17.04 -2.98 -7.52
N ASP A 32 16.09 -3.40 -6.71
CA ASP A 32 15.75 -4.79 -6.45
C ASP A 32 14.26 -4.93 -6.11
N LEU A 33 13.70 -6.10 -6.44
CA LEU A 33 12.28 -6.42 -6.24
C LEU A 33 11.91 -6.47 -4.75
N VAL A 34 12.83 -6.93 -3.91
CA VAL A 34 12.61 -7.08 -2.46
C VAL A 34 12.32 -5.72 -1.81
N SER A 35 13.07 -4.69 -2.17
CA SER A 35 12.85 -3.32 -1.69
C SER A 35 11.50 -2.77 -2.15
N PHE A 36 11.12 -3.03 -3.40
CA PHE A 36 9.80 -2.62 -3.93
C PHE A 36 8.65 -3.32 -3.19
N GLU A 37 8.70 -4.65 -3.07
CA GLU A 37 7.68 -5.43 -2.38
C GLU A 37 7.59 -5.09 -0.91
N ARG A 38 8.71 -4.82 -0.25
CA ARG A 38 8.71 -4.33 1.14
C ARG A 38 7.94 -3.01 1.26
N HIS A 39 8.20 -2.04 0.37
CA HIS A 39 7.49 -0.78 0.41
C HIS A 39 5.99 -0.96 0.11
N LEU A 40 5.64 -1.76 -0.90
CA LEU A 40 4.25 -2.05 -1.23
C LEU A 40 3.52 -2.77 -0.08
N ALA A 41 4.18 -3.69 0.59
CA ALA A 41 3.65 -4.42 1.75
C ALA A 41 3.40 -3.50 2.95
N GLU A 42 4.27 -2.50 3.18
CA GLU A 42 4.06 -1.55 4.29
C GLU A 42 2.86 -0.62 4.03
N LEU A 43 2.61 -0.22 2.78
CA LEU A 43 1.40 0.55 2.41
C LEU A 43 0.11 -0.27 2.49
N SER A 44 0.21 -1.59 2.45
CA SER A 44 -0.95 -2.47 2.40
C SER A 44 -1.61 -2.58 3.77
N SER A 45 -2.95 -2.53 3.80
CA SER A 45 -3.72 -2.81 5.03
C SER A 45 -3.67 -4.30 5.39
N VAL A 46 -3.59 -5.16 4.38
CA VAL A 46 -3.54 -6.62 4.51
C VAL A 46 -2.58 -7.16 3.46
N ILE A 47 -1.69 -8.07 3.87
CA ILE A 47 -0.81 -8.81 2.96
C ILE A 47 -1.35 -10.23 2.89
N VAL A 48 -1.88 -10.63 1.74
CA VAL A 48 -2.50 -11.95 1.57
C VAL A 48 -1.49 -12.91 0.96
N LEU A 49 -1.17 -13.99 1.67
CA LEU A 49 -0.30 -15.05 1.19
C LEU A 49 -1.07 -16.37 1.11
N VAL A 50 -1.25 -16.90 -0.10
CA VAL A 50 -1.77 -18.25 -0.31
C VAL A 50 -0.59 -19.17 -0.57
N LEU A 51 -0.31 -20.09 0.36
CA LEU A 51 0.88 -20.96 0.29
C LEU A 51 0.69 -22.11 -0.71
N GLU A 52 0.66 -21.76 -1.99
CA GLU A 52 0.40 -22.67 -3.11
C GLU A 52 1.61 -22.85 -4.05
N SER A 53 2.64 -22.02 -3.89
CA SER A 53 3.81 -22.01 -4.77
C SER A 53 5.13 -21.76 -4.02
N PRO A 54 6.29 -22.13 -4.59
CA PRO A 54 7.59 -21.78 -4.01
C PRO A 54 7.78 -20.28 -3.75
N GLY A 55 7.20 -19.42 -4.59
CA GLY A 55 7.24 -17.96 -4.41
C GLY A 55 6.53 -17.53 -3.13
N SER A 56 5.28 -17.96 -2.93
CA SER A 56 4.50 -17.65 -1.72
C SER A 56 5.15 -18.16 -0.42
N ILE A 57 5.90 -19.27 -0.50
CA ILE A 57 6.66 -19.82 0.63
C ILE A 57 7.89 -18.97 0.93
N ALA A 58 8.60 -18.50 -0.10
CA ALA A 58 9.73 -17.59 0.06
C ALA A 58 9.28 -16.25 0.64
N GLU A 59 8.18 -15.68 0.15
CA GLU A 59 7.57 -14.46 0.67
C GLU A 59 7.14 -14.61 2.12
N LEU A 60 6.53 -15.73 2.51
CA LEU A 60 6.22 -16.01 3.92
C LEU A 60 7.48 -15.95 4.80
N GLY A 61 8.57 -16.58 4.35
CA GLY A 61 9.84 -16.53 5.05
C GLY A 61 10.38 -15.10 5.21
N LEU A 62 10.34 -14.31 4.13
CA LEU A 62 10.82 -12.93 4.12
C LEU A 62 9.94 -12.00 4.96
N PHE A 63 8.62 -12.08 4.84
CA PHE A 63 7.69 -11.16 5.48
C PHE A 63 7.38 -11.50 6.93
N SER A 64 7.47 -12.77 7.32
CA SER A 64 7.20 -13.18 8.72
C SER A 64 8.18 -12.58 9.73
N VAL A 65 9.40 -12.23 9.30
CA VAL A 65 10.44 -11.65 10.15
C VAL A 65 10.45 -10.11 10.16
N VAL A 66 9.57 -9.46 9.38
CA VAL A 66 9.43 -8.00 9.36
C VAL A 66 8.32 -7.61 10.33
N GLU A 67 8.70 -6.88 11.40
CA GLU A 67 7.81 -6.55 12.51
C GLU A 67 6.54 -5.81 12.06
N GLU A 68 6.70 -4.86 11.12
CA GLU A 68 5.60 -4.06 10.59
C GLU A 68 4.59 -4.89 9.78
N PHE A 69 4.95 -6.09 9.32
CA PHE A 69 4.11 -6.94 8.47
C PHE A 69 3.38 -8.01 9.27
N GLN A 70 3.89 -8.41 10.44
CA GLN A 70 3.38 -9.53 11.22
C GLN A 70 1.89 -9.39 11.55
N GLY A 71 1.39 -8.18 11.84
CA GLY A 71 -0.04 -7.93 12.05
C GLY A 71 -0.89 -7.88 10.76
N LYS A 72 -0.25 -7.56 9.63
CA LYS A 72 -0.89 -7.38 8.30
C LYS A 72 -1.00 -8.69 7.52
N LEU A 73 -0.11 -9.66 7.77
CA LEU A 73 -0.10 -10.96 7.10
C LEU A 73 -1.40 -11.74 7.34
N LEU A 74 -2.03 -12.21 6.26
CA LEU A 74 -3.11 -13.19 6.27
C LEU A 74 -2.62 -14.39 5.47
N VAL A 75 -2.27 -15.46 6.17
CA VAL A 75 -1.65 -16.64 5.57
C VAL A 75 -2.71 -17.73 5.41
N PHE A 76 -2.98 -18.11 4.17
CA PHE A 76 -3.77 -19.29 3.84
C PHE A 76 -2.83 -20.47 3.62
N ILE A 77 -3.04 -21.55 4.36
CA ILE A 77 -2.22 -22.76 4.29
C ILE A 77 -3.09 -24.00 4.11
N GLU A 78 -2.61 -24.96 3.31
CA GLU A 78 -3.30 -26.23 3.15
C GLU A 78 -3.23 -27.04 4.44
N THR A 79 -4.34 -27.66 4.83
CA THR A 79 -4.52 -28.31 6.13
C THR A 79 -3.48 -29.41 6.40
N ASN A 80 -3.09 -30.21 5.41
CA ASN A 80 -2.07 -31.24 5.58
C ASN A 80 -0.69 -30.60 5.75
N HIS A 81 -0.39 -29.51 5.05
CA HIS A 81 0.85 -28.75 5.29
C HIS A 81 0.89 -28.14 6.69
N TYR A 82 -0.22 -27.60 7.18
CA TYR A 82 -0.32 -27.09 8.56
C TYR A 82 -0.13 -28.19 9.62
N LYS A 83 -0.66 -29.39 9.36
CA LYS A 83 -0.52 -30.53 10.28
C LYS A 83 0.83 -31.24 10.19
N SER A 84 1.59 -31.00 9.14
CA SER A 84 2.91 -31.59 8.95
C SER A 84 3.95 -30.94 9.85
N ALA A 85 4.90 -31.73 10.35
CA ALA A 85 6.10 -31.23 11.04
C ALA A 85 7.13 -30.69 10.03
N SER A 86 6.72 -29.71 9.22
CA SER A 86 7.56 -29.06 8.19
C SER A 86 8.18 -27.77 8.71
N PHE A 87 9.24 -27.29 8.03
CA PHE A 87 9.81 -25.98 8.33
C PHE A 87 8.79 -24.84 8.13
N ILE A 88 7.86 -24.97 7.18
CA ILE A 88 6.78 -23.99 6.98
C ILE A 88 5.92 -23.87 8.24
N LYS A 89 5.45 -25.00 8.78
CA LYS A 89 4.62 -24.99 9.99
C LYS A 89 5.43 -24.59 11.23
N LEU A 90 6.56 -25.25 11.47
CA LEU A 90 7.35 -25.09 12.71
C LEU A 90 8.18 -23.80 12.75
N GLY A 91 8.38 -23.17 11.60
CA GLY A 91 9.10 -21.90 11.46
C GLY A 91 8.13 -20.72 11.38
N PRO A 92 7.95 -20.10 10.20
CA PRO A 92 7.25 -18.82 10.08
C PRO A 92 5.79 -18.86 10.53
N VAL A 93 5.05 -19.95 10.30
CA VAL A 93 3.66 -20.06 10.77
C VAL A 93 3.57 -20.10 12.29
N ASP A 94 4.34 -21.00 12.94
CA ASP A 94 4.37 -21.10 14.40
C ASP A 94 4.91 -19.81 15.06
N TYR A 95 5.87 -19.15 14.43
CA TYR A 95 6.40 -17.86 14.87
C TYR A 95 5.30 -16.77 14.89
N LEU A 96 4.53 -16.63 13.80
CA LEU A 96 3.41 -15.69 13.73
C LEU A 96 2.30 -16.02 14.75
N GLU A 97 1.98 -17.30 14.91
CA GLU A 97 0.94 -17.76 15.84
C GLU A 97 1.30 -17.50 17.30
N LYS A 98 2.51 -17.86 17.73
CA LYS A 98 2.91 -17.82 19.13
C LYS A 98 3.31 -16.43 19.60
N PHE A 99 4.05 -15.69 18.78
CA PHE A 99 4.63 -14.42 19.20
C PHE A 99 3.79 -13.21 18.80
N HIS A 100 2.95 -13.35 17.77
CA HIS A 100 2.20 -12.23 17.19
C HIS A 100 0.69 -12.43 17.19
N GLY A 101 0.21 -13.55 17.75
CA GLY A 101 -1.22 -13.86 17.81
C GLY A 101 -1.89 -13.88 16.43
N ASN A 102 -1.12 -14.15 15.38
CA ASN A 102 -1.59 -14.12 14.00
C ASN A 102 -1.71 -15.55 13.46
N SER A 103 -2.91 -16.13 13.59
CA SER A 103 -3.21 -17.49 13.14
C SER A 103 -3.32 -17.60 11.62
N ALA A 104 -2.82 -18.72 11.11
CA ALA A 104 -3.00 -19.08 9.71
C ALA A 104 -4.43 -19.62 9.47
N GLU A 105 -5.00 -19.25 8.33
CA GLU A 105 -6.29 -19.75 7.86
C GLU A 105 -6.06 -21.09 7.14
N CYS A 106 -6.61 -22.17 7.71
CA CYS A 106 -6.35 -23.53 7.24
C CYS A 106 -7.52 -24.04 6.39
N HIS A 107 -7.28 -24.34 5.12
CA HIS A 107 -8.30 -24.90 4.24
C HIS A 107 -7.78 -26.13 3.49
N ARG A 108 -8.67 -26.82 2.76
CA ARG A 108 -8.32 -27.99 1.95
C ARG A 108 -8.62 -27.71 0.48
N TRP A 109 -7.57 -27.49 -0.29
CA TRP A 109 -7.63 -27.34 -1.75
C TRP A 109 -6.79 -28.40 -2.47
N MET A 110 -6.40 -29.46 -1.76
CA MET A 110 -5.72 -30.62 -2.31
C MET A 110 -6.54 -31.88 -2.07
N VAL A 111 -6.49 -32.80 -3.03
CA VAL A 111 -7.12 -34.11 -2.99
C VAL A 111 -6.05 -35.20 -3.11
N GLU A 112 -6.23 -36.29 -2.38
CA GLU A 112 -5.35 -37.45 -2.50
C GLU A 112 -5.77 -38.30 -3.71
N VAL A 113 -4.86 -38.47 -4.65
CA VAL A 113 -5.02 -39.32 -5.84
C VAL A 113 -3.77 -40.19 -5.97
N ASP A 114 -3.96 -41.51 -5.96
CA ASP A 114 -2.85 -42.48 -6.05
C ASP A 114 -1.75 -42.26 -5.00
N ARG A 115 -2.14 -41.98 -3.75
CA ARG A 115 -1.24 -41.66 -2.62
C ARG A 115 -0.40 -40.39 -2.81
N GLN A 116 -0.79 -39.52 -3.74
CA GLN A 116 -0.19 -38.20 -3.94
C GLN A 116 -1.23 -37.12 -3.73
N PHE A 117 -0.89 -36.07 -3.00
CA PHE A 117 -1.72 -34.88 -2.92
C PHE A 117 -1.58 -34.08 -4.21
N LYS A 118 -2.70 -33.82 -4.87
CA LYS A 118 -2.78 -33.00 -6.07
C LYS A 118 -3.73 -31.84 -5.82
N PHE A 119 -3.47 -30.71 -6.47
CA PHE A 119 -4.36 -29.56 -6.45
C PHE A 119 -5.76 -29.96 -6.93
N ASP A 120 -6.79 -29.56 -6.19
CA ASP A 120 -8.19 -29.74 -6.55
C ASP A 120 -8.79 -28.37 -6.93
N PRO A 121 -8.95 -28.09 -8.24
CA PRO A 121 -9.52 -26.84 -8.71
C PRO A 121 -10.95 -26.61 -8.21
N LYS A 122 -11.74 -27.66 -8.02
CA LYS A 122 -13.13 -27.55 -7.59
C LYS A 122 -13.18 -27.15 -6.12
N ALA A 123 -12.42 -27.82 -5.27
CA ALA A 123 -12.30 -27.44 -3.86
C ALA A 123 -11.77 -26.00 -3.70
N ALA A 124 -10.74 -25.63 -4.45
CA ALA A 124 -10.20 -24.26 -4.46
C ALA A 124 -11.25 -23.22 -4.91
N GLN A 125 -12.12 -23.57 -5.86
CA GLN A 125 -13.20 -22.70 -6.32
C GLN A 125 -14.30 -22.54 -5.26
N GLU A 126 -14.67 -23.62 -4.57
CA GLU A 126 -15.67 -23.61 -3.50
C GLU A 126 -15.22 -22.79 -2.29
N LEU A 127 -13.91 -22.71 -2.02
CA LEU A 127 -13.34 -21.91 -0.93
C LEU A 127 -13.33 -20.40 -1.19
N GLN A 128 -13.51 -19.94 -2.43
CA GLN A 128 -13.35 -18.52 -2.76
C GLN A 128 -14.17 -17.55 -1.90
N PRO A 129 -15.44 -17.84 -1.54
CA PRO A 129 -16.23 -16.97 -0.66
C PRO A 129 -15.64 -16.87 0.75
N GLU A 130 -15.20 -18.00 1.33
CA GLU A 130 -14.62 -18.06 2.67
C GLU A 130 -13.29 -17.29 2.74
N LEU A 131 -12.41 -17.51 1.75
CA LEU A 131 -11.14 -16.78 1.66
C LEU A 131 -11.37 -15.27 1.50
N ALA A 132 -12.35 -14.87 0.68
CA ALA A 132 -12.71 -13.47 0.52
C ALA A 132 -13.22 -12.86 1.84
N GLU A 133 -14.09 -13.57 2.57
CA GLU A 133 -14.60 -13.11 3.87
C GLU A 133 -13.46 -12.90 4.89
N ALA A 134 -12.49 -13.82 4.96
CA ALA A 134 -11.32 -13.69 5.82
C ALA A 134 -10.50 -12.43 5.49
N ILE A 135 -10.27 -12.16 4.20
CA ILE A 135 -9.59 -10.95 3.71
C ILE A 135 -10.36 -9.70 4.13
N LEU A 136 -11.68 -9.66 3.91
CA LEU A 136 -12.53 -8.53 4.27
C LEU A 136 -12.53 -8.27 5.78
N LYS A 137 -12.62 -9.33 6.59
CA LYS A 137 -12.55 -9.26 8.05
C LYS A 137 -11.22 -8.68 8.52
N ARG A 138 -10.11 -9.07 7.88
CA ARG A 138 -8.79 -8.51 8.19
C ARG A 138 -8.68 -7.05 7.76
N ALA A 139 -9.16 -6.70 6.58
CA ALA A 139 -9.10 -5.34 6.03
C ALA A 139 -9.94 -4.32 6.81
N LYS A 140 -10.97 -4.78 7.53
CA LYS A 140 -11.79 -3.94 8.42
C LYS A 140 -11.11 -3.60 9.75
N LYS A 141 -10.02 -4.28 10.13
CA LYS A 141 -9.30 -3.95 11.36
C LYS A 141 -8.64 -2.58 11.19
N PRO A 142 -8.82 -1.64 12.14
CA PRO A 142 -8.14 -0.36 12.07
C PRO A 142 -6.62 -0.57 12.15
N ALA A 143 -5.88 0.20 11.35
CA ALA A 143 -4.43 0.26 11.48
C ALA A 143 -4.09 0.92 12.83
N PRO A 144 -3.07 0.41 13.56
CA PRO A 144 -2.64 1.04 14.79
C PRO A 144 -2.11 2.45 14.51
N GLU A 145 -2.52 3.39 15.35
CA GLU A 145 -1.99 4.76 15.32
C GLU A 145 -0.62 4.80 15.98
N HIS A 146 0.30 5.59 15.43
CA HIS A 146 1.59 5.86 16.05
C HIS A 146 2.08 7.28 15.74
N ALA A 147 3.04 7.74 16.54
CA ALA A 147 3.70 9.02 16.31
C ALA A 147 4.49 8.99 14.99
N PHE A 148 4.60 10.15 14.32
CA PHE A 148 5.41 10.30 13.11
C PHE A 148 6.89 9.95 13.36
N ARG A 149 7.45 9.10 12.50
CA ARG A 149 8.85 8.65 12.53
C ARG A 149 9.58 9.23 11.32
N PRO A 150 10.46 10.24 11.48
CA PRO A 150 11.15 10.89 10.36
C PRO A 150 12.02 9.97 9.49
N THR A 151 12.52 8.87 10.07
CA THR A 151 13.33 7.87 9.37
C THR A 151 12.49 6.83 8.63
N SER A 152 11.18 6.75 8.92
CA SER A 152 10.26 5.83 8.25
C SER A 152 9.90 6.39 6.88
N TRP A 153 10.13 5.58 5.86
CA TRP A 153 9.73 5.91 4.49
C TRP A 153 8.20 5.95 4.37
N PHE A 154 7.49 5.01 5.03
CA PHE A 154 6.03 4.91 5.03
C PHE A 154 5.41 6.18 5.61
N ASP A 155 5.93 6.63 6.76
CA ASP A 155 5.46 7.84 7.41
C ASP A 155 5.70 9.07 6.51
N THR A 156 6.88 9.15 5.91
CA THR A 156 7.22 10.23 4.97
C THR A 156 6.30 10.22 3.74
N ALA A 157 5.98 9.04 3.20
CA ALA A 157 5.09 8.91 2.04
C ALA A 157 3.66 9.37 2.37
N LEU A 158 3.14 9.02 3.55
CA LEU A 158 1.84 9.51 4.01
C LEU A 158 1.85 11.02 4.28
N LEU A 159 2.95 11.56 4.81
CA LEU A 159 3.12 13.01 4.97
C LEU A 159 3.10 13.71 3.61
N ILE A 160 3.73 13.14 2.58
CA ILE A 160 3.66 13.68 1.21
C ILE A 160 2.21 13.73 0.71
N CYS A 161 1.40 12.71 0.97
CA CYS A 161 -0.03 12.74 0.65
C CYS A 161 -0.76 13.90 1.34
N ASP A 162 -0.51 14.11 2.64
CA ASP A 162 -1.11 15.22 3.38
C ASP A 162 -0.66 16.59 2.87
N LEU A 163 0.63 16.75 2.57
CA LEU A 163 1.16 17.97 1.94
C LEU A 163 0.51 18.25 0.59
N LEU A 164 0.28 17.21 -0.22
CA LEU A 164 -0.41 17.32 -1.50
C LEU A 164 -1.90 17.63 -1.34
N SER A 165 -2.55 17.13 -0.28
CA SER A 165 -3.93 17.54 0.05
C SER A 165 -3.99 19.02 0.42
N LEU A 166 -3.06 19.49 1.27
CA LEU A 166 -3.00 20.90 1.72
C LEU A 166 -2.65 21.86 0.58
N CYS A 167 -1.60 21.55 -0.18
CA CYS A 167 -1.08 22.41 -1.23
C CYS A 167 -1.76 22.20 -2.59
N SER A 168 -2.65 21.21 -2.72
CA SER A 168 -3.34 20.74 -3.93
C SER A 168 -2.45 20.20 -5.06
N ALA A 169 -1.28 20.79 -5.31
CA ALA A 169 -0.28 20.28 -6.22
C ALA A 169 1.10 20.81 -5.87
N LEU A 170 2.11 19.93 -5.96
CA LEU A 170 3.51 20.27 -5.74
C LEU A 170 4.40 19.63 -6.79
N THR A 171 5.53 20.25 -7.09
CA THR A 171 6.64 19.67 -7.84
C THR A 171 7.57 18.88 -6.92
N LEU A 172 8.41 18.01 -7.48
CA LEU A 172 9.44 17.27 -6.72
C LEU A 172 10.35 18.21 -5.90
N ARG A 173 10.73 19.35 -6.49
CA ARG A 173 11.57 20.36 -5.83
C ARG A 173 10.88 21.00 -4.64
N GLU A 174 9.59 21.30 -4.75
CA GLU A 174 8.81 21.88 -3.65
C GLU A 174 8.59 20.87 -2.52
N ILE A 175 8.24 19.62 -2.85
CA ILE A 175 8.11 18.54 -1.85
C ILE A 175 9.41 18.40 -1.06
N ARG A 176 10.54 18.33 -1.76
CA ARG A 176 11.86 18.27 -1.13
C ARG A 176 12.13 19.47 -0.24
N GLY A 177 11.88 20.68 -0.73
CA GLY A 177 12.12 21.92 0.03
C GLY A 177 11.26 22.02 1.29
N ILE A 178 10.00 21.57 1.23
CA ILE A 178 9.12 21.53 2.41
C ILE A 178 9.65 20.51 3.42
N LEU A 179 10.04 19.31 2.98
CA LEU A 179 10.60 18.30 3.87
C LEU A 179 11.94 18.75 4.50
N GLU A 180 12.78 19.47 3.77
CA GLU A 180 14.00 20.10 4.31
C GLU A 180 13.67 21.13 5.40
N GLN A 181 12.63 21.95 5.22
CA GLN A 181 12.17 22.92 6.24
C GLN A 181 11.57 22.27 7.49
N LEU A 182 11.09 21.03 7.37
CA LEU A 182 10.57 20.23 8.48
C LEU A 182 11.67 19.41 9.19
N ASP A 183 12.95 19.66 8.91
CA ASP A 183 14.09 18.86 9.40
C ASP A 183 14.00 17.37 9.01
N HIS A 184 13.38 17.09 7.86
CA HIS A 184 13.08 15.76 7.34
C HIS A 184 13.62 15.56 5.92
N ALA A 185 14.83 16.07 5.66
CA ALA A 185 15.47 16.02 4.35
C ALA A 185 15.53 14.59 3.78
N LYS A 186 15.17 14.45 2.50
CA LYS A 186 15.26 13.22 1.72
C LYS A 186 16.05 13.46 0.44
N THR A 187 16.75 12.43 -0.01
CA THR A 187 17.41 12.44 -1.31
C THR A 187 16.39 12.44 -2.44
N GLU A 188 16.80 12.90 -3.62
CA GLU A 188 15.94 12.86 -4.81
C GLU A 188 15.54 11.43 -5.19
N SER A 189 16.45 10.46 -4.97
CA SER A 189 16.19 9.04 -5.25
C SER A 189 15.07 8.48 -4.37
N GLU A 190 15.11 8.78 -3.06
CA GLU A 190 14.07 8.36 -2.11
C GLU A 190 12.72 8.96 -2.48
N LEU A 191 12.68 10.27 -2.76
CA LEU A 191 11.41 10.93 -3.11
C LEU A 191 10.82 10.39 -4.41
N LYS A 192 11.65 10.09 -5.41
CA LYS A 192 11.19 9.41 -6.64
C LYS A 192 10.59 8.04 -6.35
N GLN A 193 11.21 7.25 -5.47
CA GLN A 193 10.67 5.95 -5.05
C GLN A 193 9.31 6.08 -4.34
N TYR A 194 9.17 7.06 -3.45
CA TYR A 194 7.93 7.28 -2.71
C TYR A 194 6.82 7.72 -3.65
N LEU A 195 7.08 8.72 -4.49
CA LEU A 195 6.10 9.26 -5.44
C LEU A 195 5.69 8.22 -6.49
N PHE A 196 6.64 7.43 -6.99
CA PHE A 196 6.34 6.31 -7.87
C PHE A 196 5.36 5.33 -7.22
N LEU A 197 5.63 4.92 -5.97
CA LEU A 197 4.79 3.94 -5.30
C LEU A 197 3.40 4.52 -4.97
N LEU A 198 3.33 5.75 -4.47
CA LEU A 198 2.08 6.45 -4.19
C LEU A 198 1.22 6.60 -5.46
N GLU A 199 1.84 6.85 -6.62
CA GLU A 199 1.15 6.88 -7.91
C GLU A 199 0.65 5.48 -8.30
N LYS A 200 1.49 4.45 -8.15
CA LYS A 200 1.12 3.05 -8.46
C LYS A 200 -0.02 2.49 -7.60
N VAL A 201 -0.17 2.97 -6.38
CA VAL A 201 -1.31 2.61 -5.52
C VAL A 201 -2.51 3.56 -5.67
N GLU A 202 -2.40 4.57 -6.53
CA GLU A 202 -3.43 5.58 -6.82
C GLU A 202 -3.78 6.49 -5.62
N LEU A 203 -2.81 6.77 -4.75
CA LEU A 203 -2.97 7.81 -3.72
C LEU A 203 -2.68 9.21 -4.28
N ILE A 204 -1.84 9.29 -5.31
CA ILE A 204 -1.50 10.52 -6.02
C ILE A 204 -1.55 10.29 -7.53
N ALA A 205 -1.65 11.39 -8.28
CA ALA A 205 -1.46 11.40 -9.73
C ALA A 205 -0.33 12.35 -10.09
N VAL A 206 0.37 12.07 -11.19
CA VAL A 206 1.30 13.01 -11.82
C VAL A 206 0.69 13.59 -13.09
N GLU A 207 0.81 14.90 -13.27
CA GLU A 207 0.30 15.60 -14.44
C GLU A 207 1.39 16.51 -15.04
N PRO A 208 1.84 16.21 -16.28
CA PRO A 208 2.84 17.02 -16.96
C PRO A 208 2.26 18.33 -17.49
N LYS A 209 2.96 19.45 -17.28
CA LYS A 209 2.63 20.75 -17.89
C LYS A 209 3.90 21.45 -18.38
N GLY A 210 4.20 21.23 -19.67
CA GLY A 210 5.47 21.64 -20.26
C GLY A 210 6.64 20.84 -19.70
N ASP A 211 7.64 21.55 -19.21
CA ASP A 211 8.84 21.05 -18.56
C ASP A 211 8.62 20.61 -17.10
N GLN A 212 7.49 20.98 -16.50
CA GLN A 212 7.20 20.67 -15.11
C GLN A 212 6.34 19.39 -14.96
N ARG A 213 6.48 18.76 -13.80
CA ARG A 213 5.64 17.64 -13.34
C ARG A 213 5.00 18.05 -12.03
N PHE A 214 3.67 18.03 -12.00
CA PHE A 214 2.88 18.34 -10.81
C PHE A 214 2.32 17.03 -10.25
N TYR A 215 2.64 16.76 -8.99
CA TYR A 215 2.02 15.70 -8.21
C TYR A 215 0.77 16.28 -7.56
N VAL A 216 -0.32 15.51 -7.55
CA VAL A 216 -1.66 15.93 -7.10
C VAL A 216 -2.26 14.80 -6.26
N GLY A 217 -2.78 15.10 -5.08
CA GLY A 217 -3.53 14.12 -4.29
C GLY A 217 -4.84 13.73 -4.99
N ILE A 218 -5.15 12.43 -5.06
CA ILE A 218 -6.37 11.93 -5.71
C ILE A 218 -7.56 11.99 -4.75
N GLU A 219 -7.35 11.65 -3.48
CA GLU A 219 -8.37 11.67 -2.44
C GLU A 219 -8.11 12.80 -1.44
N ASP A 220 -9.18 13.42 -0.93
CA ASP A 220 -9.09 14.33 0.21
C ASP A 220 -9.07 13.51 1.51
N ARG A 221 -7.97 12.80 1.72
CA ARG A 221 -7.73 11.98 2.89
C ARG A 221 -6.57 12.57 3.69
N GLN A 222 -6.78 12.69 4.99
CA GLN A 222 -5.76 13.10 5.95
C GLN A 222 -5.24 11.86 6.68
N PHE A 223 -3.91 11.70 6.71
CA PHE A 223 -3.22 10.60 7.39
C PHE A 223 -2.67 11.03 8.76
N TYR A 224 -2.26 12.29 8.90
CA TYR A 224 -1.72 12.84 10.14
C TYR A 224 -2.59 13.95 10.72
N TRP A 225 -2.77 13.94 12.03
CA TRP A 225 -3.26 15.10 12.77
C TRP A 225 -2.10 16.03 13.13
N PHE A 226 -2.13 17.24 12.57
CA PHE A 226 -1.14 18.26 12.86
C PHE A 226 -1.50 19.02 14.14
N HIS A 227 -0.56 19.10 15.08
CA HIS A 227 -0.68 19.97 16.24
C HIS A 227 0.04 21.29 15.98
N ILE A 228 -0.71 22.38 15.98
CA ILE A 228 -0.17 23.73 15.82
C ILE A 228 0.42 24.17 17.15
N ARG A 229 1.71 24.54 17.15
CA ARG A 229 2.41 24.98 18.37
C ARG A 229 1.92 26.33 18.89
N GLU A 230 1.63 27.27 17.99
CA GLU A 230 1.14 28.61 18.33
C GLU A 230 0.09 29.10 17.31
N GLY A 231 -0.97 29.73 17.81
CA GLY A 231 -2.05 30.28 17.00
C GLY A 231 -3.09 29.26 16.51
N THR A 232 -3.95 29.71 15.59
CA THR A 232 -4.97 28.88 14.94
C THR A 232 -4.80 28.99 13.43
N VAL A 233 -4.60 27.86 12.76
CA VAL A 233 -4.52 27.79 11.30
C VAL A 233 -5.73 27.03 10.79
N ASP A 234 -6.53 27.69 9.95
CA ASP A 234 -7.58 27.04 9.20
C ASP A 234 -6.98 26.45 7.91
N LEU A 235 -6.68 25.14 7.95
CA LEU A 235 -6.11 24.41 6.82
C LEU A 235 -7.05 24.37 5.61
N SER A 236 -8.37 24.40 5.84
CA SER A 236 -9.35 24.44 4.75
C SER A 236 -9.27 25.77 4.02
N ARG A 237 -9.19 26.88 4.77
CA ARG A 237 -9.01 28.21 4.20
C ARG A 237 -7.67 28.34 3.50
N PHE A 238 -6.58 27.86 4.10
CA PHE A 238 -5.25 27.85 3.48
C PHE A 238 -5.28 27.18 2.09
N ARG A 239 -5.90 25.99 2.01
CA ARG A 239 -6.04 25.26 0.74
C ARG A 239 -6.86 26.03 -0.31
N VAL A 240 -7.95 26.68 0.09
CA VAL A 240 -8.77 27.50 -0.81
C VAL A 240 -7.97 28.68 -1.35
N ASP A 241 -7.24 29.37 -0.46
CA ASP A 241 -6.40 30.52 -0.81
C ASP A 241 -5.28 30.10 -1.79
N GLN A 242 -4.63 28.95 -1.56
CA GLN A 242 -3.62 28.39 -2.48
C GLN A 242 -4.20 28.12 -3.88
N ILE A 243 -5.38 27.50 -3.97
CA ILE A 243 -6.01 27.23 -5.27
C ILE A 243 -6.36 28.54 -6.00
N ALA A 244 -6.83 29.55 -5.28
CA ALA A 244 -7.16 30.86 -5.83
C ALA A 244 -5.91 31.58 -6.35
N ASP A 245 -4.81 31.53 -5.60
CA ASP A 245 -3.51 32.05 -6.03
C ASP A 245 -3.02 31.36 -7.31
N TYR A 246 -3.05 30.02 -7.37
CA TYR A 246 -2.63 29.29 -8.57
C TYR A 246 -3.47 29.66 -9.80
N ALA A 247 -4.78 29.89 -9.65
CA ALA A 247 -5.62 30.30 -10.77
C ALA A 247 -5.18 31.63 -11.40
N GLN A 248 -4.60 32.53 -10.59
CA GLN A 248 -4.14 33.85 -11.02
C GLN A 248 -2.67 33.82 -11.47
N ASN A 249 -1.81 33.17 -10.68
CA ASN A 249 -0.35 33.31 -10.73
C ASN A 249 0.39 32.07 -11.25
N ASP A 250 -0.20 30.86 -11.17
CA ASP A 250 0.38 29.61 -11.68
C ASP A 250 -0.65 28.79 -12.49
N LYS A 251 -0.97 29.30 -13.69
CA LYS A 251 -1.96 28.69 -14.59
C LYS A 251 -1.62 27.25 -14.99
N LYS A 252 -0.32 26.87 -15.02
CA LYS A 252 0.09 25.50 -15.32
C LYS A 252 -0.34 24.56 -14.20
N ARG A 253 0.01 24.89 -12.95
CA ARG A 253 -0.38 24.12 -11.77
C ARG A 253 -1.89 24.04 -11.62
N PHE A 254 -2.59 25.16 -11.79
CA PHE A 254 -4.05 25.19 -11.70
C PHE A 254 -4.71 24.24 -12.71
N ARG A 255 -4.25 24.22 -13.98
CA ARG A 255 -4.75 23.28 -14.99
C ARG A 255 -4.44 21.83 -14.64
N ALA A 256 -3.25 21.54 -14.11
CA ALA A 256 -2.88 20.20 -13.66
C ALA A 256 -3.87 19.68 -12.60
N ILE A 257 -4.18 20.50 -11.59
CA ILE A 257 -5.17 20.17 -10.55
C ILE A 257 -6.54 19.89 -11.17
N GLN A 258 -7.01 20.74 -12.08
CA GLN A 258 -8.33 20.58 -12.71
C GLN A 258 -8.42 19.29 -13.53
N GLU A 259 -7.38 18.95 -14.30
CA GLU A 259 -7.37 17.75 -15.13
C GLU A 259 -7.35 16.46 -14.31
N VAL A 260 -6.51 16.40 -13.26
CA VAL A 260 -6.49 15.26 -12.33
C VAL A 260 -7.84 15.12 -11.64
N ARG A 261 -8.39 16.20 -11.07
CA ARG A 261 -9.71 16.16 -10.42
C ARG A 261 -10.80 15.69 -11.38
N LYS A 262 -10.77 16.12 -12.65
CA LYS A 262 -11.73 15.66 -13.67
C LYS A 262 -11.58 14.18 -14.01
N ARG A 263 -10.34 13.67 -14.06
CA ARG A 263 -10.03 12.26 -14.32
C ARG A 263 -10.55 11.36 -13.20
N HIS A 264 -10.37 11.78 -11.94
CA HIS A 264 -10.69 10.98 -10.75
C HIS A 264 -12.06 11.29 -10.13
N ALA A 265 -12.76 12.37 -10.51
CA ALA A 265 -14.15 12.61 -10.09
C ALA A 265 -15.16 11.62 -10.72
N ARG A 266 -14.72 10.81 -11.68
CA ARG A 266 -15.54 9.83 -12.40
C ARG A 266 -15.25 8.37 -12.01
N SER A 267 -14.29 8.14 -11.11
CA SER A 267 -13.87 6.80 -10.72
C SER A 267 -14.68 6.28 -9.55
#